data_AF-A0A849FXD5-F1
#
_entry.id   AF-A0A849FXD5-F1
#
_cell.length_a   1.000
_cell.length_b   1.000
_cell.length_c   1.000
_cell.angle_alpha   90.00
_cell.angle_beta   90.00
_cell.angle_gamma   90.00
#
_symmetry.space_group_name_H-M   'P 1'
#
loop_
_entity.id
_entity.type
_entity.pdbx_description
1 polymer ?
#
loop_
_entity_poly.entity_id
_entity_poly.type
_entity_poly.pdbx_seq_one_letter_code
_entity_poly.pdbx_strand_id
1 'polypeptide(L)' 'INKALKLMTDEGYKVQEAANEIGYTNVSHFIAAFKKKHGVTPKQYMKG' A
#
# COMPACT_ATOMS: atom_id res chain seq x y z
N ILE A 1 -6.02 4.34 1.08
CA ILE A 1 -5.31 3.72 -0.07
C ILE A 1 -4.47 4.74 -0.85
N ASN A 2 -5.04 5.84 -1.39
CA ASN A 2 -4.24 6.81 -2.16
C ASN A 2 -3.10 7.44 -1.34
N LYS A 3 -3.33 7.77 -0.05
CA LYS A 3 -2.27 8.26 0.85
C LYS A 3 -1.12 7.26 1.01
N ALA A 4 -1.45 5.99 1.26
CA ALA A 4 -0.46 4.91 1.37
C ALA A 4 0.36 4.76 0.08
N LEU A 5 -0.28 4.88 -1.08
CA LEU A 5 0.36 4.81 -2.38
C LEU A 5 1.38 5.95 -2.59
N LYS A 6 1.04 7.17 -2.14
CA LYS A 6 1.95 8.31 -2.17
C LYS A 6 3.15 8.11 -1.25
N LEU A 7 2.92 7.69 0.01
CA LEU A 7 3.99 7.37 0.97
C LEU A 7 4.95 6.31 0.41
N MET A 8 4.40 5.33 -0.29
CA MET A 8 5.14 4.25 -0.92
C MET A 8 6.01 4.71 -2.11
N THR A 9 5.53 5.64 -2.94
CA THR A 9 6.23 6.06 -4.17
C THR A 9 7.11 7.30 -3.97
N ASP A 10 6.66 8.30 -3.20
CA ASP A 10 7.41 9.54 -2.95
C ASP A 10 8.42 9.35 -1.81
N GLU A 11 8.00 8.68 -0.74
CA GLU A 11 8.74 8.68 0.53
C GLU A 11 9.45 7.34 0.79
N GLY A 12 9.32 6.36 -0.12
CA GLY A 12 9.98 5.06 -0.01
C GLY A 12 9.48 4.17 1.13
N TYR A 13 8.27 4.44 1.64
CA TYR A 13 7.72 3.66 2.75
C TYR A 13 7.52 2.20 2.33
N LYS A 14 7.81 1.28 3.25
CA LYS A 14 7.44 -0.14 3.06
C LYS A 14 5.93 -0.28 3.09
N VAL A 15 5.43 -1.35 2.45
CA VAL A 15 4.00 -1.67 2.39
C VAL A 15 3.34 -1.68 3.77
N GLN A 16 4.04 -2.19 4.78
CA GLN A 16 3.57 -2.24 6.16
C GLN A 16 3.43 -0.85 6.79
N GLU A 17 4.46 0.00 6.67
CA GLU A 17 4.48 1.34 7.24
C GLU A 17 3.35 2.19 6.66
N ALA A 18 3.25 2.20 5.33
CA ALA A 18 2.20 2.98 4.66
C ALA A 18 0.79 2.39 4.88
N ALA A 19 0.64 1.11 5.20
CA ALA A 19 -0.64 0.54 5.65
C ALA A 19 -0.99 1.02 7.07
N ASN A 20 -0.02 1.04 7.98
CA ASN A 20 -0.18 1.53 9.34
C ASN A 20 -0.57 3.02 9.35
N GLU A 21 0.09 3.83 8.52
CA GLU A 21 -0.11 5.29 8.38
C GLU A 21 -1.52 5.71 7.91
N ILE A 22 -2.28 4.77 7.35
CA ILE A 22 -3.66 4.98 6.91
C ILE A 22 -4.67 4.18 7.74
N GLY A 23 -4.26 3.65 8.89
CA GLY A 23 -5.12 2.99 9.87
C GLY A 23 -5.35 1.49 9.66
N TYR A 24 -4.56 0.82 8.82
CA TYR A 24 -4.62 -0.64 8.70
C TYR A 24 -3.67 -1.28 9.71
N THR A 25 -4.22 -1.98 10.70
CA THR A 25 -3.47 -2.81 11.65
C THR A 25 -3.00 -4.13 11.03
N ASN A 26 -3.64 -4.58 9.95
CA ASN A 26 -3.26 -5.80 9.24
C ASN A 26 -2.92 -5.52 7.77
N VAL A 27 -1.66 -5.76 7.43
CA VAL A 27 -1.10 -5.56 6.08
C VAL A 27 -1.80 -6.43 5.03
N SER A 28 -2.23 -7.66 5.38
CA SER A 28 -2.93 -8.53 4.44
C SER A 28 -4.27 -7.95 3.99
N HIS A 29 -5.02 -7.34 4.92
CA HIS A 29 -6.27 -6.63 4.58
C HIS A 29 -5.99 -5.43 3.69
N PHE A 30 -4.92 -4.68 3.98
CA PHE A 30 -4.49 -3.58 3.13
C PHE A 30 -4.14 -4.05 1.71
N ILE A 31 -3.35 -5.12 1.57
CA ILE A 31 -2.95 -5.67 0.26
C ILE A 31 -4.19 -6.13 -0.52
N ALA A 32 -5.13 -6.80 0.13
CA ALA A 32 -6.38 -7.23 -0.51
C ALA A 32 -7.22 -6.04 -0.98
N ALA A 33 -7.40 -5.03 -0.12
CA ALA A 33 -8.13 -3.81 -0.46
C ALA A 33 -7.45 -3.01 -1.58
N PHE A 34 -6.11 -2.93 -1.55
CA PHE A 34 -5.30 -2.31 -2.58
C PHE A 34 -5.45 -3.04 -3.92
N LYS A 35 -5.30 -4.36 -3.92
CA LYS A 35 -5.46 -5.19 -5.12
C LYS A 35 -6.87 -5.08 -5.69
N LYS A 36 -7.90 -5.05 -4.84
CA LYS A 36 -9.29 -4.83 -5.28
C LYS A 36 -9.48 -3.47 -5.96
N LYS A 37 -8.75 -2.43 -5.51
CA LYS A 37 -8.86 -1.06 -6.04
C LYS A 37 -7.99 -0.82 -7.28
N HIS A 38 -6.78 -1.38 -7.33
CA HIS A 38 -5.77 -1.09 -8.36
C HIS A 38 -5.46 -2.29 -9.28
N GLY A 39 -6.05 -3.46 -9.05
CA GLY A 39 -5.82 -4.69 -9.82
C GLY A 39 -4.48 -5.39 -9.53
N VAL A 40 -3.49 -4.68 -8.99
CA VAL A 40 -2.15 -5.18 -8.68
C VAL A 40 -1.82 -5.07 -7.19
N THR A 41 -0.81 -5.79 -6.71
CA THR A 41 -0.37 -5.65 -5.31
C THR A 41 0.48 -4.39 -5.12
N PRO A 42 0.55 -3.80 -3.90
CA PRO A 42 1.36 -2.62 -3.64
C PRO A 42 2.84 -2.83 -4.01
N LYS A 43 3.39 -4.00 -3.70
CA LYS A 43 4.77 -4.36 -4.00
C LYS A 43 5.03 -4.46 -5.51
N GLN A 44 4.03 -4.90 -6.29
CA GLN A 44 4.13 -4.97 -7.74
C GLN A 44 3.98 -3.58 -8.37
N TYR A 45 3.17 -2.70 -7.77
CA TYR A 45 3.02 -1.30 -8.18
C TYR A 45 4.33 -0.52 -8.01
N MET A 46 5.07 -0.74 -6.93
CA MET A 46 6.37 -0.09 -6.67
C MET A 46 7.53 -0.58 -7.55
N LYS A 47 7.43 -1.80 -8.10
CA LYS A 47 8.51 -2.45 -8.83
C LYS A 47 8.45 -2.16 -10.33
N GLY A 48 7.45 -1.40 -10.78
CA GLY A 48 7.25 -0.96 -12.15
C GLY A 48 7.65 0.50 -12.34
#